data_AF-A0A0N9ZVR3-F1
#
_entry.id   AF-A0A0N9ZVR3-F1
#
_cell.length_a   1.000
_cell.length_b   1.000
_cell.length_c   1.000
_cell.angle_alpha   90.00
_cell.angle_beta   90.00
_cell.angle_gamma   90.00
#
_symmetry.space_group_name_H-M   'P 1'
#
loop_
_entity.id
_entity.type
_entity.pdbx_description
1 polymer ?
#
loop_
_entity_poly.entity_id
_entity_poly.type
_entity_poly.pdbx_seq_one_letter_code
_entity_poly.pdbx_strand_id
1 'polypeptide(L)'
;MITLTLQELSRCLKNLQTPAIEDEKKKKYFSNAFTAVYILQTSLDFEKGGEIAENLFKVYEYCRNQLQKALKSDPDAKLDTCENILNDIIDAWGQIK
;
A
#
# COMPACT_ATOMS: atom_id res chain seq x y z
N MET A 1 -10.39 -7.30 8.89
CA MET A 1 -9.07 -6.73 9.28
C MET A 1 -8.25 -6.37 8.04
N ILE A 2 -8.02 -7.30 7.11
CA ILE A 2 -7.23 -7.07 5.87
C ILE A 2 -7.75 -5.88 5.04
N THR A 3 -9.07 -5.78 4.80
CA THR A 3 -9.67 -4.66 4.05
C THR A 3 -9.40 -3.30 4.69
N LEU A 4 -9.40 -3.21 6.03
CA LEU A 4 -9.08 -1.97 6.73
C LEU A 4 -7.61 -1.58 6.52
N THR A 5 -6.70 -2.54 6.55
CA THR A 5 -5.27 -2.30 6.31
C THR A 5 -5.01 -1.88 4.86
N LEU A 6 -5.68 -2.49 3.88
CA LEU A 6 -5.63 -2.08 2.47
C LEU A 6 -6.13 -0.63 2.30
N GLN A 7 -7.26 -0.29 2.91
CA GLN A 7 -7.83 1.05 2.88
C GLN A 7 -6.90 2.08 3.54
N GLU A 8 -6.26 1.75 4.66
CA GLU A 8 -5.30 2.64 5.31
C GLU A 8 -4.04 2.85 4.45
N LEU A 9 -3.54 1.79 3.79
CA LEU A 9 -2.42 1.93 2.87
C LEU A 9 -2.76 2.82 1.68
N SER A 10 -3.91 2.57 1.01
CA SER A 10 -4.41 3.41 -0.09
C SER A 10 -4.56 4.88 0.36
N ARG A 11 -5.16 5.10 1.54
CA ARG A 11 -5.31 6.44 2.12
C ARG A 11 -3.95 7.12 2.36
N CYS A 12 -2.96 6.40 2.88
CA CYS A 12 -1.63 6.98 3.10
C CYS A 12 -0.97 7.37 1.78
N LEU A 13 -1.03 6.50 0.76
CA LEU A 13 -0.50 6.77 -0.58
C LEU A 13 -1.15 8.02 -1.19
N LYS A 14 -2.47 8.14 -1.09
CA LYS A 14 -3.20 9.33 -1.53
C LYS A 14 -2.72 10.61 -0.85
N ASN A 15 -2.61 10.59 0.48
CA ASN A 15 -2.19 11.78 1.24
C ASN A 15 -0.73 12.18 0.94
N LEU A 16 0.15 11.21 0.68
CA LEU A 16 1.55 11.48 0.32
C LEU A 16 1.71 12.19 -1.03
N GLN A 17 0.69 12.10 -1.90
CA GLN A 17 0.66 12.80 -3.19
C GLN A 17 0.09 14.23 -3.09
N THR A 18 -0.55 14.57 -1.97
CA THR A 18 -1.16 15.90 -1.79
C THR A 18 -0.08 16.98 -1.71
N PRO A 19 -0.17 18.04 -2.53
CA PRO A 19 0.77 19.15 -2.44
C PRO A 19 0.65 19.88 -1.10
N ALA A 20 1.77 20.45 -0.61
CA ALA A 20 1.83 21.25 0.61
C ALA A 20 1.44 20.52 1.92
N ILE A 21 1.64 19.21 1.99
CA ILE A 21 1.52 18.46 3.24
C ILE A 21 2.61 18.87 4.25
N GLU A 22 2.23 19.08 5.50
CA GLU A 22 3.16 19.36 6.60
C GLU A 22 4.15 18.19 6.81
N ASP A 23 5.42 18.49 7.07
CA ASP A 23 6.47 17.48 7.19
C ASP A 23 6.20 16.42 8.27
N GLU A 24 5.62 16.81 9.40
CA GLU A 24 5.24 15.88 10.47
C GLU A 24 4.16 14.89 10.01
N LYS A 25 3.14 15.40 9.30
CA LYS A 25 2.08 14.58 8.71
C LYS A 25 2.66 13.66 7.65
N LYS A 26 3.54 14.17 6.78
CA LYS A 26 4.23 13.38 5.75
C LYS A 26 5.00 12.20 6.36
N LYS A 27 5.81 12.45 7.40
CA LYS A 27 6.53 11.39 8.15
C LYS A 27 5.57 10.35 8.72
N LYS A 28 4.46 10.80 9.31
CA LYS A 28 3.42 9.91 9.85
C LYS A 28 2.79 9.04 8.77
N TYR A 29 2.42 9.61 7.62
CA TYR A 29 1.86 8.83 6.52
C TYR A 29 2.84 7.80 5.96
N PHE A 30 4.12 8.13 5.84
CA PHE A 30 5.14 7.13 5.46
C PHE A 30 5.23 6.01 6.49
N SER A 31 5.34 6.34 7.79
CA SER A 31 5.42 5.34 8.85
C SER A 31 4.20 4.41 8.81
N ASN A 32 3.00 4.97 8.73
CA ASN A 32 1.75 4.22 8.65
C ASN A 32 1.70 3.33 7.40
N ALA A 33 2.10 3.86 6.23
CA ALA A 33 2.12 3.09 4.99
C ALA A 33 3.07 1.89 5.08
N PHE A 34 4.28 2.07 5.61
CA PHE A 34 5.22 0.96 5.80
C PHE A 34 4.69 -0.09 6.79
N THR A 35 4.07 0.34 7.89
CA THR A 35 3.41 -0.58 8.83
C THR A 35 2.27 -1.34 8.17
N ALA A 36 1.42 -0.68 7.38
CA ALA A 36 0.32 -1.31 6.68
C ALA A 36 0.81 -2.36 5.67
N VAL A 37 1.83 -2.03 4.87
CA VAL A 37 2.47 -2.99 3.95
C VAL A 37 3.01 -4.20 4.71
N TYR A 38 3.72 -3.99 5.82
CA TYR A 38 4.26 -5.08 6.62
C TYR A 38 3.16 -6.00 7.16
N ILE A 39 2.07 -5.43 7.69
CA ILE A 39 0.91 -6.20 8.17
C ILE A 39 0.31 -7.01 7.02
N LEU A 40 0.12 -6.39 5.85
CA LEU A 40 -0.46 -7.08 4.68
C LEU A 40 0.42 -8.25 4.24
N GLN A 41 1.73 -8.05 4.11
CA GLN A 41 2.68 -9.10 3.72
C GLN A 41 2.72 -10.25 4.73
N THR A 42 2.75 -9.93 6.03
CA THR A 42 2.81 -10.95 7.09
C THR A 42 1.48 -11.66 7.33
N SER A 43 0.37 -11.10 6.84
CA SER A 43 -0.96 -11.71 6.93
C SER A 43 -1.27 -12.75 5.83
N LEU A 44 -0.39 -12.89 4.83
CA LEU A 44 -0.58 -13.83 3.73
C LEU A 44 -0.29 -15.27 4.18
N ASP A 45 -1.24 -16.16 3.94
CA ASP A 45 -1.06 -17.60 4.09
C ASP A 45 -0.64 -18.18 2.73
N PHE A 46 0.64 -18.48 2.56
CA PHE A 46 1.17 -19.00 1.29
C PHE A 46 0.80 -20.47 1.07
N GLU A 47 0.55 -21.25 2.13
CA GLU A 47 0.14 -22.65 2.00
C GLU A 47 -1.29 -22.76 1.47
N LYS A 48 -2.22 -21.98 2.03
CA LYS A 48 -3.63 -21.97 1.60
C LYS A 48 -3.91 -21.02 0.44
N GLY A 49 -3.20 -19.90 0.37
CA GLY A 49 -3.43 -18.86 -0.62
C GLY A 49 -2.73 -19.10 -1.96
N GLY A 50 -1.70 -19.95 -2.00
CA GLY A 50 -0.99 -20.33 -3.22
C GLY A 50 -0.63 -19.13 -4.11
N GLU A 51 -0.98 -19.22 -5.39
CA GLU A 51 -0.70 -18.19 -6.39
C GLU A 51 -1.31 -16.82 -6.04
N ILE A 52 -2.49 -16.76 -5.39
CA ILE A 52 -3.11 -15.50 -5.00
C ILE A 52 -2.26 -14.80 -3.93
N ALA A 53 -1.78 -15.56 -2.93
CA ALA A 53 -0.90 -15.01 -1.90
C ALA A 53 0.42 -14.51 -2.50
N GLU A 54 1.02 -15.26 -3.44
CA GLU A 54 2.23 -14.83 -4.13
C GLU A 54 2.04 -13.54 -4.93
N ASN A 55 0.92 -13.42 -5.66
CA ASN A 55 0.63 -12.23 -6.46
C ASN A 55 0.33 -11.02 -5.58
N LEU A 56 -0.42 -11.19 -4.49
CA LEU A 56 -0.63 -10.13 -3.49
C LEU A 56 0.70 -9.69 -2.86
N PHE A 57 1.59 -10.63 -2.53
CA PHE A 57 2.90 -10.31 -1.99
C PHE A 57 3.71 -9.41 -2.93
N LYS A 58 3.74 -9.74 -4.23
CA LYS A 58 4.43 -8.94 -5.27
C LYS A 58 3.86 -7.52 -5.35
N VAL A 59 2.54 -7.37 -5.28
CA VAL A 59 1.88 -6.05 -5.26
C VAL A 59 2.32 -5.25 -4.03
N TYR A 60 2.30 -5.87 -2.84
CA TYR A 60 2.68 -5.19 -1.60
C TYR A 60 4.18 -4.84 -1.57
N GLU A 61 5.03 -5.70 -2.13
CA GLU A 61 6.46 -5.43 -2.30
C GLU A 61 6.69 -4.24 -3.25
N TYR A 62 5.97 -4.20 -4.38
CA TYR A 62 6.03 -3.06 -5.29
C TYR A 62 5.64 -1.76 -4.58
N CYS A 63 4.55 -1.76 -3.81
CA CYS A 63 4.14 -0.60 -3.01
C CYS A 63 5.24 -0.16 -2.03
N ARG A 64 5.89 -1.11 -1.34
CA ARG A 64 7.02 -0.84 -0.45
C ARG A 64 8.17 -0.13 -1.17
N ASN A 65 8.53 -0.63 -2.36
CA ASN A 65 9.60 -0.08 -3.17
C ASN A 65 9.28 1.36 -3.63
N GLN A 66 8.04 1.62 -4.04
CA GLN A 66 7.61 2.98 -4.41
C GLN A 66 7.60 3.93 -3.22
N LEU A 67 7.17 3.48 -2.02
CA LEU A 67 7.25 4.27 -0.79
C LEU A 67 8.70 4.62 -0.43
N GLN A 68 9.65 3.69 -0.60
CA GLN A 68 11.07 3.96 -0.36
C GLN A 68 11.64 5.00 -1.33
N LYS A 69 11.26 4.93 -2.61
CA LYS A 69 11.61 5.95 -3.61
C LYS A 69 11.05 7.32 -3.22
N ALA A 70 9.75 7.39 -2.93
CA ALA A 70 9.09 8.63 -2.56
C ALA A 70 9.69 9.25 -1.27
N LEU A 71 10.06 8.43 -0.28
CA LEU A 71 10.72 8.89 0.94
C LEU A 71 12.07 9.57 0.63
N LYS A 72 12.79 9.08 -0.39
CA LYS A 72 14.04 9.66 -0.89
C LYS A 72 13.83 10.85 -1.84
N SER A 73 12.58 11.29 -2.02
CA SER A 73 12.19 12.33 -2.98
C SER A 73 12.60 12.01 -4.43
N ASP A 74 12.60 10.72 -4.77
CA ASP A 74 12.84 10.24 -6.12
C ASP A 74 11.65 10.61 -7.04
N PRO A 75 11.87 11.36 -8.13
CA PRO A 75 10.81 11.77 -9.05
C PRO A 75 10.15 10.61 -9.79
N ASP A 76 10.80 9.43 -9.86
CA ASP A 76 10.26 8.24 -10.50
C ASP A 76 9.36 7.41 -9.58
N ALA A 77 9.11 7.86 -8.34
CA ALA A 77 8.19 7.19 -7.43
C ALA A 77 6.74 7.21 -7.97
N LYS A 78 6.10 6.05 -8.04
CA LYS A 78 4.75 5.87 -8.61
C LYS A 78 3.69 5.57 -7.53
N LEU A 79 3.47 6.52 -6.62
CA LEU A 79 2.50 6.34 -5.53
C LEU A 79 1.05 6.31 -6.02
N ASP A 80 0.74 7.05 -7.10
CA ASP A 80 -0.55 7.07 -7.79
C ASP A 80 -0.89 5.67 -8.34
N THR A 81 0.09 5.01 -8.95
CA THR A 81 -0.07 3.67 -9.50
C THR A 81 -0.33 2.65 -8.39
N CYS A 82 0.38 2.76 -7.27
CA CYS A 82 0.14 1.93 -6.09
C CYS A 82 -1.27 2.13 -5.52
N GLU A 83 -1.73 3.38 -5.41
CA GLU A 83 -3.09 3.71 -4.94
C GLU A 83 -4.15 3.05 -5.83
N ASN A 84 -4.02 3.18 -7.16
CA ASN A 84 -4.97 2.60 -8.12
C ASN A 84 -5.03 1.07 -8.01
N ILE A 85 -3.89 0.38 -7.99
CA ILE A 85 -3.84 -1.08 -7.85
C ILE A 85 -4.50 -1.53 -6.54
N LEU A 86 -4.26 -0.82 -5.44
CA LEU A 86 -4.87 -1.15 -4.15
C LEU A 86 -6.38 -0.91 -4.15
N ASN A 87 -6.86 0.14 -4.80
CA ASN A 87 -8.29 0.39 -4.94
C ASN A 87 -8.97 -0.71 -5.75
N ASP A 88 -8.37 -1.16 -6.85
CA ASP A 88 -8.88 -2.30 -7.63
C ASP A 88 -9.01 -3.58 -6.78
N ILE A 89 -8.01 -3.86 -5.92
CA ILE A 89 -8.04 -5.01 -4.99
C ILE A 89 -9.14 -4.83 -3.93
N ILE A 90 -9.29 -3.63 -3.37
CA ILE A 90 -10.35 -3.31 -2.39
C ILE A 90 -11.73 -3.54 -3.01
N ASP A 91 -11.93 -3.06 -4.24
CA ASP A 91 -13.19 -3.18 -4.96
C ASP A 91 -13.51 -4.64 -5.28
N ALA A 92 -12.53 -5.40 -5.78
CA ALA A 92 -12.67 -6.83 -6.01
C ALA A 92 -13.08 -7.58 -4.72
N TRP A 93 -12.49 -7.24 -3.57
CA TRP A 93 -12.86 -7.85 -2.29
C TRP A 93 -14.25 -7.44 -1.81
N GLY A 94 -14.71 -6.25 -2.19
CA GLY A 94 -16.08 -5.79 -1.93
C GLY A 94 -17.15 -6.59 -2.68
N GLN A 95 -16.81 -7.10 -3.86
CA GLN A 95 -17.72 -7.87 -4.73
C GLN A 95 -17.86 -9.35 -4.33
N ILE A 96 -16.93 -9.90 -3.56
CA ILE A 96 -16.94 -11.31 -3.10
C ILE A 96 -17.87 -11.49 -1.87
N LYS A 97 -18.55 -10.43 -1.43
CA LYS A 97 -19.49 -10.48 -0.30
C LYS A 97 -20.83 -11.12 -0.64
#